data_AF-A0A6J4LG50-F1
#
_entry.id   AF-A0A6J4LG50-F1
#
_cell.length_a   1.000
_cell.length_b   1.000
_cell.length_c   1.000
_cell.angle_alpha   90.00
_cell.angle_beta   90.00
_cell.angle_gamma   90.00
#
_symmetry.space_group_name_H-M   'P 1'
#
loop_
_entity.id
_entity.type
_entity.pdbx_description
1 polymer ?
#
loop_
_entity_poly.entity_id
_entity_poly.type
_entity_poly.pdbx_seq_one_letter_code
_entity_poly.pdbx_strand_id
1 'polypeptide(L)'
;MAIDSNSYEAQWKASRTAVEAGEVASGAQQRTLYRAAERHARRAVQINPRDAEGHVGLARALGRTALAVGKRERVKYAGEVREHALEALKYDPRHAGALHIMGVWNAEIMRLSGVTRFMAKNFLGGQVFDSASWKDAVRYMEQAVAVEPNRLIHRIDLAEIYADAGDKAKARAAFQHVVNAPAVQPADAKYKQQAAQALRSL
;
A
#
# COMPACT_ATOMS: atom_id res chain seq x y z
N MET A 1 7.12 7.09 -32.87
CA MET A 1 6.11 6.04 -32.61
C MET A 1 5.07 6.65 -31.68
N ALA A 2 3.81 6.73 -32.11
CA ALA A 2 2.74 7.13 -31.21
C ALA A 2 2.61 6.06 -30.13
N ILE A 3 2.74 6.44 -28.86
CA ILE A 3 2.44 5.56 -27.74
C ILE A 3 0.95 5.26 -27.85
N ASP A 4 0.59 4.00 -28.11
CA ASP A 4 -0.80 3.58 -28.03
C ASP A 4 -1.26 3.76 -26.58
N SER A 5 -2.02 4.83 -26.34
CA SER A 5 -2.59 5.19 -25.04
C SER A 5 -3.50 4.08 -24.49
N ASN A 6 -3.95 3.14 -25.32
CA ASN A 6 -4.73 1.98 -24.92
C ASN A 6 -3.91 0.71 -24.66
N SER A 7 -2.58 0.72 -24.85
CA SER A 7 -1.75 -0.44 -24.52
C SER A 7 -1.77 -0.74 -23.01
N TYR A 8 -1.61 -2.02 -22.65
CA TYR A 8 -1.48 -2.47 -21.26
C TYR A 8 -0.45 -1.62 -20.49
N GLU A 9 0.73 -1.44 -21.11
CA GLU A 9 1.85 -0.71 -20.54
C GLU A 9 1.53 0.76 -20.28
N ALA A 10 0.86 1.41 -21.23
CA ALA A 10 0.42 2.80 -21.04
C ALA A 10 -0.55 2.92 -19.86
N GLN A 11 -1.49 1.97 -19.72
CA GLN A 11 -2.52 2.03 -18.69
C GLN A 11 -1.95 1.84 -17.27
N TRP A 12 -1.13 0.82 -17.02
CA TRP A 12 -0.59 0.64 -15.67
C TRP A 12 0.43 1.74 -15.30
N LYS A 13 1.22 2.23 -16.27
CA LYS A 13 2.13 3.37 -16.04
C LYS A 13 1.36 4.65 -15.75
N ALA A 14 0.29 4.94 -16.49
CA ALA A 14 -0.57 6.09 -16.24
C ALA A 14 -1.20 6.01 -14.84
N SER A 15 -1.63 4.81 -14.41
CA SER A 15 -2.10 4.60 -13.04
C SER A 15 -1.04 4.96 -12.00
N ARG A 16 0.17 4.42 -12.15
CA ARG A 16 1.29 4.67 -11.24
C ARG A 16 1.62 6.16 -11.15
N THR A 17 1.79 6.84 -12.28
CA THR A 17 2.10 8.27 -12.32
C THR A 17 0.98 9.11 -11.72
N ALA A 18 -0.29 8.74 -11.93
CA ALA A 18 -1.42 9.44 -11.32
C ALA A 18 -1.45 9.27 -9.79
N VAL A 19 -1.07 8.10 -9.25
CA VAL A 19 -0.89 7.93 -7.80
C VAL A 19 0.23 8.82 -7.28
N GLU A 20 1.41 8.78 -7.90
CA GLU A 20 2.56 9.59 -7.50
C GLU A 20 2.26 11.09 -7.52
N ALA A 21 1.57 11.57 -8.57
CA ALA A 21 1.08 12.95 -8.64
C ALA A 21 0.06 13.25 -7.54
N GLY A 22 -0.79 12.28 -7.19
CA GLY A 22 -1.77 12.43 -6.12
C GLY A 22 -1.12 12.54 -4.72
N GLU A 23 0.02 11.87 -4.51
CA GLU A 23 0.74 11.92 -3.23
C GLU A 23 1.35 13.29 -2.93
N VAL A 24 1.71 14.05 -3.96
CA VAL A 24 2.21 15.43 -3.85
C VAL A 24 1.10 16.48 -3.95
N ALA A 25 -0.08 16.13 -4.45
CA ALA A 25 -1.24 17.01 -4.56
C ALA A 25 -2.06 17.04 -3.25
N SER A 26 -3.04 17.96 -3.19
CA SER A 26 -3.95 18.10 -2.05
C SER A 26 -5.40 18.32 -2.50
N GLY A 27 -6.33 18.18 -1.57
CA GLY A 27 -7.74 18.54 -1.75
C GLY A 27 -8.43 17.82 -2.92
N ALA A 28 -9.13 18.58 -3.77
CA ALA A 28 -9.91 18.04 -4.89
C ALA A 28 -9.04 17.44 -6.00
N GLN A 29 -7.85 18.01 -6.24
CA GLN A 29 -6.93 17.53 -7.26
C GLN A 29 -6.40 16.14 -6.92
N GLN A 30 -5.99 15.92 -5.66
CA GLN A 30 -5.56 14.60 -5.18
C GLN A 30 -6.64 13.54 -5.39
N ARG A 31 -7.90 13.83 -5.03
CA ARG A 31 -9.02 12.90 -5.24
C ARG A 31 -9.25 12.59 -6.72
N THR A 32 -9.10 13.59 -7.58
CA THR A 32 -9.26 13.42 -9.03
C THR A 32 -8.17 12.52 -9.61
N LEU A 33 -6.92 12.72 -9.16
CA LEU A 33 -5.76 11.90 -9.56
C LEU A 33 -5.91 10.44 -9.11
N TYR A 34 -6.33 10.18 -7.88
CA TYR A 34 -6.57 8.80 -7.41
C TYR A 34 -7.70 8.10 -8.17
N ARG A 35 -8.80 8.81 -8.46
CA ARG A 35 -9.87 8.25 -9.32
C ARG A 35 -9.39 7.99 -10.74
N ALA A 36 -8.52 8.84 -11.30
CA ALA A 36 -7.92 8.60 -12.60
C ALA A 36 -7.00 7.37 -12.57
N ALA A 37 -6.18 7.24 -11.52
CA ALA A 37 -5.32 6.09 -11.32
C ALA A 37 -6.10 4.78 -11.28
N GLU A 38 -7.24 4.77 -10.56
CA GLU A 38 -8.11 3.61 -10.47
C GLU A 38 -8.67 3.23 -11.85
N ARG A 39 -9.19 4.19 -12.62
CA ARG A 39 -9.72 3.93 -13.97
C ARG A 39 -8.67 3.31 -14.88
N HIS A 40 -7.45 3.87 -14.88
CA HIS A 40 -6.35 3.36 -15.67
C HIS A 40 -5.95 1.94 -15.26
N ALA A 41 -5.83 1.67 -13.96
CA ALA A 41 -5.49 0.34 -13.48
C ALA A 41 -6.57 -0.70 -13.76
N ARG A 42 -7.86 -0.35 -13.62
CA ARG A 42 -8.96 -1.26 -14.01
C ARG A 42 -8.87 -1.62 -15.49
N ARG A 43 -8.53 -0.67 -16.36
CA ARG A 43 -8.33 -0.96 -17.79
C ARG A 43 -7.09 -1.81 -18.04
N ALA A 44 -6.00 -1.59 -17.31
CA ALA A 44 -4.81 -2.43 -17.40
C ALA A 44 -5.13 -3.90 -17.07
N VAL A 45 -5.85 -4.16 -15.97
CA VAL A 45 -6.29 -5.51 -15.58
C VAL A 45 -7.23 -6.13 -16.62
N GLN A 46 -8.11 -5.33 -17.24
CA GLN A 46 -8.98 -5.82 -18.32
C GLN A 46 -8.19 -6.25 -19.57
N ILE A 47 -7.12 -5.52 -19.93
CA ILE A 47 -6.28 -5.82 -21.09
C ILE A 47 -5.40 -7.04 -20.83
N ASN A 48 -4.79 -7.11 -19.66
CA ASN A 48 -3.93 -8.22 -19.27
C ASN A 48 -4.19 -8.61 -17.79
N PRO A 49 -5.13 -9.54 -17.54
CA PRO A 49 -5.48 -9.97 -16.18
C PRO A 49 -4.46 -10.95 -15.57
N ARG A 50 -3.40 -11.31 -16.30
CA ARG A 50 -2.40 -12.30 -15.86
C ARG A 50 -1.03 -11.70 -15.62
N ASP A 51 -0.99 -10.41 -15.31
CA ASP A 51 0.25 -9.68 -15.05
C ASP A 51 0.14 -8.90 -13.73
N ALA A 52 1.24 -8.86 -12.99
CA ALA A 52 1.28 -8.30 -11.66
C ALA A 52 1.08 -6.77 -11.65
N GLU A 53 1.62 -6.03 -12.63
CA GLU A 53 1.66 -4.56 -12.57
C GLU A 53 0.27 -3.92 -12.61
N GLY A 54 -0.64 -4.45 -13.45
CA GLY A 54 -2.02 -3.99 -13.51
C GLY A 54 -2.75 -4.21 -12.18
N HIS A 55 -2.56 -5.38 -11.58
CA HIS A 55 -3.14 -5.73 -10.29
C HIS A 55 -2.56 -4.89 -9.14
N VAL A 56 -1.25 -4.68 -9.09
CA VAL A 56 -0.60 -3.80 -8.09
C VAL A 56 -1.06 -2.36 -8.25
N GLY A 57 -1.11 -1.86 -9.48
CA GLY A 57 -1.61 -0.52 -9.79
C GLY A 57 -3.04 -0.34 -9.30
N LEU A 58 -3.89 -1.35 -9.50
CA LEU A 58 -5.28 -1.31 -9.06
C LEU A 58 -5.40 -1.33 -7.54
N ALA A 59 -4.73 -2.27 -6.87
CA ALA A 59 -4.71 -2.34 -5.41
C ALA A 59 -4.21 -1.03 -4.78
N ARG A 60 -3.15 -0.43 -5.34
CA ARG A 60 -2.61 0.85 -4.87
C ARG A 60 -3.62 1.99 -5.05
N ALA A 61 -4.20 2.11 -6.24
CA ALA A 61 -5.17 3.17 -6.52
C ALA A 61 -6.42 3.07 -5.63
N LEU A 62 -6.94 1.85 -5.43
CA LEU A 62 -8.08 1.59 -4.54
C LEU A 62 -7.76 1.99 -3.10
N GLY A 63 -6.59 1.61 -2.58
CA GLY A 63 -6.15 2.00 -1.23
C GLY A 63 -6.06 3.52 -1.07
N ARG A 64 -5.57 4.25 -2.08
CA ARG A 64 -5.51 5.72 -2.08
C ARG A 64 -6.90 6.35 -2.17
N THR A 65 -7.78 5.85 -3.03
CA THR A 65 -9.17 6.31 -3.14
C THR A 65 -9.94 6.09 -1.82
N ALA A 66 -9.70 4.99 -1.12
CA ALA A 66 -10.35 4.67 0.15
C ALA A 66 -10.15 5.75 1.23
N LEU A 67 -9.01 6.46 1.22
CA LEU A 67 -8.74 7.53 2.19
C LEU A 67 -9.75 8.68 2.11
N ALA A 68 -10.36 8.89 0.94
CA ALA A 68 -11.30 9.98 0.69
C ALA A 68 -12.78 9.63 0.94
N VAL A 69 -13.10 8.38 1.29
CA VAL A 69 -14.48 7.91 1.45
C VAL A 69 -14.84 7.59 2.90
N GLY A 70 -16.13 7.42 3.17
CA GLY A 70 -16.66 7.05 4.48
C GLY A 70 -16.27 5.65 4.93
N LYS A 71 -16.34 5.38 6.24
CA LYS A 71 -15.87 4.12 6.87
C LYS A 71 -16.46 2.85 6.22
N ARG A 72 -17.73 2.85 5.85
CA ARG A 72 -18.40 1.70 5.20
C ARG A 72 -17.84 1.40 3.82
N GLU A 73 -17.54 2.43 3.02
CA GLU A 73 -16.96 2.25 1.69
C GLU A 73 -15.50 1.78 1.78
N ARG A 74 -14.72 2.29 2.76
CA ARG A 74 -13.34 1.84 3.01
C ARG A 74 -13.25 0.33 3.20
N VAL A 75 -14.23 -0.25 3.88
CA VAL A 75 -14.33 -1.70 4.08
C VAL A 75 -14.42 -2.40 2.72
N LYS A 76 -15.29 -1.97 1.80
CA LYS A 76 -15.34 -2.55 0.43
C LYS A 76 -14.00 -2.45 -0.29
N TYR A 77 -13.36 -1.28 -0.27
CA TYR A 77 -12.03 -1.11 -0.88
C TYR A 77 -11.00 -2.06 -0.28
N ALA A 78 -11.01 -2.30 1.03
CA ALA A 78 -10.07 -3.22 1.67
C ALA A 78 -10.18 -4.66 1.11
N GLY A 79 -11.39 -5.11 0.76
CA GLY A 79 -11.60 -6.40 0.09
C GLY A 79 -10.93 -6.45 -1.29
N GLU A 80 -11.26 -5.49 -2.16
CA GLU A 80 -10.70 -5.41 -3.52
C GLU A 80 -9.17 -5.19 -3.52
N VAL A 81 -8.64 -4.41 -2.58
CA VAL A 81 -7.18 -4.20 -2.41
C VAL A 81 -6.47 -5.52 -2.16
N ARG A 82 -6.97 -6.33 -1.22
CA ARG A 82 -6.38 -7.64 -0.89
C ARG A 82 -6.48 -8.61 -2.05
N GLU A 83 -7.63 -8.66 -2.71
CA GLU A 83 -7.85 -9.54 -3.85
C GLU A 83 -6.81 -9.29 -4.94
N HIS A 84 -6.66 -8.04 -5.38
CA HIS A 84 -5.70 -7.70 -6.42
C HIS A 84 -4.24 -7.81 -5.97
N ALA A 85 -3.91 -7.49 -4.71
CA ALA A 85 -2.56 -7.69 -4.22
C ALA A 85 -2.17 -9.18 -4.17
N LEU A 86 -3.08 -10.06 -3.75
CA LEU A 86 -2.85 -11.51 -3.78
C LEU A 86 -2.80 -12.06 -5.21
N GLU A 87 -3.63 -11.55 -6.12
CA GLU A 87 -3.60 -11.93 -7.53
C GLU A 87 -2.26 -11.55 -8.18
N ALA A 88 -1.74 -10.34 -7.89
CA ALA A 88 -0.41 -9.93 -8.34
C ALA A 88 0.68 -10.89 -7.83
N LEU A 89 0.62 -11.31 -6.56
CA LEU A 89 1.57 -12.25 -5.97
C LEU A 89 1.50 -13.67 -6.56
N LYS A 90 0.42 -14.05 -7.26
CA LYS A 90 0.37 -15.31 -8.01
C LYS A 90 1.26 -15.25 -9.25
N TYR A 91 1.32 -14.10 -9.92
CA TYR A 91 2.09 -13.90 -11.16
C TYR A 91 3.53 -13.46 -10.89
N ASP A 92 3.74 -12.65 -9.86
CA ASP A 92 5.07 -12.30 -9.35
C ASP A 92 5.10 -12.36 -7.81
N PRO A 93 5.51 -13.51 -7.23
CA PRO A 93 5.58 -13.71 -5.78
C PRO A 93 6.57 -12.78 -5.07
N ARG A 94 7.48 -12.12 -5.80
CA ARG A 94 8.49 -11.21 -5.25
C ARG A 94 8.20 -9.75 -5.59
N HIS A 95 7.02 -9.43 -6.10
CA HIS A 95 6.68 -8.06 -6.46
C HIS A 95 6.64 -7.16 -5.20
N ALA A 96 7.62 -6.27 -5.05
CA ALA A 96 7.78 -5.42 -3.86
C ALA A 96 6.51 -4.60 -3.53
N GLY A 97 5.89 -4.02 -4.56
CA GLY A 97 4.63 -3.29 -4.41
C GLY A 97 3.48 -4.12 -3.84
N ALA A 98 3.28 -5.36 -4.32
CA ALA A 98 2.22 -6.24 -3.83
C ALA A 98 2.48 -6.72 -2.40
N LEU A 99 3.74 -7.09 -2.11
CA LEU A 99 4.19 -7.46 -0.77
C LEU A 99 3.94 -6.32 0.22
N HIS A 100 4.34 -5.10 -0.14
CA HIS A 100 4.11 -3.92 0.69
C HIS A 100 2.63 -3.67 0.95
N ILE A 101 1.78 -3.72 -0.09
CA ILE A 101 0.33 -3.56 0.04
C ILE A 101 -0.25 -4.60 0.99
N MET A 102 0.17 -5.87 0.91
CA MET A 102 -0.28 -6.90 1.83
C MET A 102 0.20 -6.67 3.26
N GLY A 103 1.40 -6.13 3.46
CA GLY A 103 1.90 -5.73 4.77
C GLY A 103 1.04 -4.63 5.40
N VAL A 104 0.79 -3.55 4.65
CA VAL A 104 -0.09 -2.45 5.07
C VAL A 104 -1.51 -2.93 5.32
N TRP A 105 -2.07 -3.76 4.43
CA TRP A 105 -3.42 -4.27 4.57
C TRP A 105 -3.62 -5.01 5.90
N ASN A 106 -2.70 -5.93 6.24
CA ASN A 106 -2.75 -6.66 7.50
C ASN A 106 -2.68 -5.70 8.70
N ALA A 107 -1.74 -4.74 8.66
CA ALA A 107 -1.57 -3.77 9.73
C ALA A 107 -2.82 -2.90 9.93
N GLU A 108 -3.39 -2.37 8.85
CA GLU A 108 -4.61 -1.56 8.89
C GLU A 108 -5.79 -2.33 9.48
N ILE A 109 -5.98 -3.60 9.10
CA ILE A 109 -7.03 -4.44 9.72
C ILE A 109 -6.76 -4.65 11.21
N MET A 110 -5.51 -4.87 11.59
CA MET A 110 -5.11 -5.06 12.98
C MET A 110 -5.29 -3.79 13.84
N ARG A 111 -5.19 -2.61 13.23
CA ARG A 111 -5.42 -1.29 13.86
C ARG A 111 -6.89 -0.95 14.06
N LEU A 112 -7.82 -1.60 13.34
CA LEU A 112 -9.25 -1.33 13.51
C LEU A 112 -9.71 -1.64 14.94
N SER A 113 -10.48 -0.72 15.53
CA SER A 113 -11.14 -0.94 16.83
C SER A 113 -12.10 -2.14 16.78
N GLY A 114 -12.33 -2.81 17.92
CA GLY A 114 -13.16 -4.02 18.00
C GLY A 114 -14.57 -3.85 17.38
N VAL A 115 -15.20 -2.68 17.59
CA VAL A 115 -16.51 -2.34 16.98
C VAL A 115 -16.42 -2.24 15.46
N THR A 116 -15.37 -1.59 14.93
CA THR A 116 -15.16 -1.46 13.48
C THR A 116 -14.83 -2.82 12.86
N ARG A 117 -14.02 -3.63 13.53
CA ARG A 117 -13.69 -5.00 13.11
C ARG A 117 -14.94 -5.89 13.06
N PHE A 118 -15.81 -5.82 14.07
CA PHE A 118 -17.08 -6.54 14.08
C PHE A 118 -18.01 -6.14 12.91
N MET A 119 -18.19 -4.83 12.67
CA MET A 119 -18.99 -4.36 11.53
C MET A 119 -18.41 -4.80 10.19
N ALA A 120 -17.08 -4.76 10.05
CA ALA A 120 -16.40 -5.15 8.83
C ALA A 120 -16.55 -6.67 8.56
N LYS A 121 -16.45 -7.52 9.59
CA LYS A 121 -16.71 -8.98 9.49
C LYS A 121 -18.08 -9.28 8.91
N ASN A 122 -19.12 -8.57 9.37
CA ASN A 122 -20.48 -8.80 8.88
C ASN A 122 -20.68 -8.31 7.44
N PHE A 123 -19.84 -7.38 6.95
CA PHE A 123 -20.01 -6.75 5.64
C PHE A 123 -19.16 -7.36 4.51
N LEU A 124 -17.93 -7.83 4.78
CA LEU A 124 -17.07 -8.48 3.77
C LEU A 124 -16.95 -10.01 3.92
N GLY A 125 -17.69 -10.59 4.86
CA GLY A 125 -17.49 -11.97 5.28
C GLY A 125 -16.38 -12.08 6.33
N GLY A 126 -16.74 -12.60 7.51
CA GLY A 126 -15.87 -12.61 8.69
C GLY A 126 -14.51 -13.26 8.47
N GLN A 127 -14.44 -14.24 7.55
CA GLN A 127 -13.23 -14.99 7.22
C GLN A 127 -12.11 -14.15 6.60
N VAL A 128 -12.43 -13.10 5.85
CA VAL A 128 -11.39 -12.25 5.22
C VAL A 128 -10.63 -11.46 6.30
N PHE A 129 -11.35 -10.89 7.26
CA PHE A 129 -10.75 -10.12 8.36
C PHE A 129 -10.06 -10.98 9.40
N ASP A 130 -10.53 -12.20 9.63
CA ASP A 130 -9.88 -13.15 10.55
C ASP A 130 -8.54 -13.68 10.01
N SER A 131 -8.24 -13.45 8.72
CA SER A 131 -6.94 -13.79 8.13
C SER A 131 -5.85 -12.75 8.41
N ALA A 132 -6.19 -11.58 8.93
CA ALA A 132 -5.19 -10.53 9.16
C ALA A 132 -4.41 -10.76 10.46
N SER A 133 -3.09 -10.56 10.43
CA SER A 133 -2.26 -10.70 11.62
C SER A 133 -1.05 -9.76 11.60
N TRP A 134 -0.55 -9.39 12.78
CA TRP A 134 0.74 -8.68 12.89
C TRP A 134 1.90 -9.50 12.33
N LYS A 135 1.85 -10.83 12.49
CA LYS A 135 2.86 -11.74 11.92
C LYS A 135 2.92 -11.65 10.41
N ASP A 136 1.77 -11.64 9.73
CA ASP A 136 1.72 -11.48 8.27
C ASP A 136 2.05 -10.07 7.82
N ALA A 137 1.64 -9.03 8.58
CA ALA A 137 2.04 -7.66 8.31
C ALA A 137 3.57 -7.51 8.27
N VAL A 138 4.25 -8.01 9.32
CA VAL A 138 5.71 -8.03 9.42
C VAL A 138 6.31 -8.85 8.29
N ARG A 139 5.86 -10.10 8.09
CA ARG A 139 6.42 -11.00 7.07
C ARG A 139 6.38 -10.40 5.66
N TYR A 140 5.22 -9.88 5.24
CA TYR A 140 5.09 -9.29 3.91
C TYR A 140 5.94 -8.02 3.76
N MET A 141 5.99 -7.19 4.80
CA MET A 141 6.76 -5.94 4.73
C MET A 141 8.27 -6.18 4.79
N GLU A 142 8.75 -7.15 5.58
CA GLU A 142 10.15 -7.60 5.56
C GLU A 142 10.54 -8.09 4.16
N GLN A 143 9.67 -8.86 3.49
CA GLN A 143 9.90 -9.29 2.11
C GLN A 143 9.96 -8.12 1.14
N ALA A 144 9.08 -7.11 1.28
CA ALA A 144 9.13 -5.91 0.46
C ALA A 144 10.45 -5.14 0.63
N VAL A 145 10.92 -4.98 1.89
CA VAL A 145 12.23 -4.38 2.19
C VAL A 145 13.38 -5.22 1.61
N ALA A 146 13.28 -6.54 1.65
CA ALA A 146 14.32 -7.41 1.09
C ALA A 146 14.42 -7.31 -0.45
N VAL A 147 13.30 -7.10 -1.15
CA VAL A 147 13.29 -6.94 -2.61
C VAL A 147 13.78 -5.54 -3.01
N GLU A 148 13.34 -4.49 -2.31
CA GLU A 148 13.73 -3.11 -2.60
C GLU A 148 14.35 -2.42 -1.37
N PRO A 149 15.59 -2.77 -0.97
CA PRO A 149 16.19 -2.34 0.30
C PRO A 149 16.43 -0.84 0.42
N ASN A 150 16.49 -0.14 -0.72
CA ASN A 150 16.73 1.29 -0.83
C ASN A 150 15.45 2.13 -0.88
N ARG A 151 14.26 1.49 -0.90
CA ARG A 151 12.98 2.21 -0.92
C ARG A 151 12.53 2.49 0.52
N LEU A 152 12.66 3.75 0.95
CA LEU A 152 12.40 4.11 2.35
C LEU A 152 10.96 3.88 2.78
N ILE A 153 9.99 3.97 1.86
CA ILE A 153 8.57 3.70 2.15
C ILE A 153 8.35 2.29 2.74
N HIS A 154 9.02 1.26 2.23
CA HIS A 154 8.86 -0.08 2.80
C HIS A 154 9.42 -0.16 4.22
N ARG A 155 10.53 0.53 4.48
CA ARG A 155 11.24 0.45 5.76
C ARG A 155 10.58 1.31 6.85
N ILE A 156 10.03 2.47 6.51
CA ILE A 156 9.27 3.26 7.47
C ILE A 156 7.97 2.56 7.87
N ASP A 157 7.23 2.01 6.90
CA ASP A 157 6.01 1.26 7.21
C ASP A 157 6.34 -0.01 8.00
N LEU A 158 7.48 -0.68 7.72
CA LEU A 158 7.95 -1.79 8.55
C LEU A 158 8.23 -1.36 9.99
N ALA A 159 8.86 -0.20 10.19
CA ALA A 159 9.16 0.33 11.51
C ALA A 159 7.88 0.63 12.31
N GLU A 160 6.87 1.21 11.66
CA GLU A 160 5.54 1.44 12.25
C GLU A 160 4.85 0.11 12.61
N ILE A 161 4.88 -0.86 11.69
CA ILE A 161 4.32 -2.20 11.93
C ILE A 161 5.00 -2.89 13.11
N TYR A 162 6.33 -2.79 13.23
CA TYR A 162 7.05 -3.33 14.40
C TYR A 162 6.61 -2.67 15.69
N ALA A 163 6.44 -1.34 15.69
CA ALA A 163 6.02 -0.61 16.87
C ALA A 163 4.62 -1.07 17.33
N ASP A 164 3.67 -1.18 16.39
CA ASP A 164 2.31 -1.63 16.67
C ASP A 164 2.24 -3.10 17.10
N ALA A 165 3.13 -3.94 16.57
CA ALA A 165 3.29 -5.34 16.98
C ALA A 165 4.01 -5.49 18.33
N GLY A 166 4.48 -4.39 18.93
CA GLY A 166 5.17 -4.36 20.22
C GLY A 166 6.68 -4.63 20.17
N ASP A 167 7.26 -4.87 18.99
CA ASP A 167 8.71 -5.06 18.82
C ASP A 167 9.44 -3.71 18.71
N LYS A 168 9.50 -3.01 19.85
CA LYS A 168 10.12 -1.68 19.95
C LYS A 168 11.59 -1.65 19.52
N ALA A 169 12.32 -2.74 19.75
CA ALA A 169 13.73 -2.84 19.40
C ALA A 169 13.91 -2.81 17.88
N LYS A 170 13.16 -3.66 17.15
CA LYS A 170 13.19 -3.63 15.68
C LYS A 170 12.61 -2.35 15.10
N ALA A 171 11.55 -1.81 15.70
CA ALA A 171 10.99 -0.52 15.29
C ALA A 171 12.04 0.60 15.35
N ARG A 172 12.72 0.74 16.50
CA ARG A 172 13.79 1.73 16.68
C ARG A 172 14.92 1.56 15.67
N ALA A 173 15.38 0.32 15.45
CA ALA A 173 16.43 0.04 14.47
C ALA A 173 16.01 0.42 13.04
N ALA A 174 14.78 0.10 12.64
CA ALA A 174 14.25 0.43 11.33
C ALA A 174 14.06 1.94 11.14
N PHE A 175 13.50 2.67 12.13
CA PHE A 175 13.40 4.13 12.07
C PHE A 175 14.76 4.81 12.00
N GLN A 176 15.75 4.36 12.79
CA GLN A 176 17.10 4.91 12.74
C GLN A 176 17.73 4.74 11.36
N HIS A 177 17.51 3.59 10.72
CA HIS A 177 17.97 3.37 9.36
C HIS A 177 17.31 4.36 8.38
N VAL A 178 16.00 4.58 8.49
CA VAL A 178 15.28 5.56 7.63
C VAL A 178 15.88 6.96 7.81
N VAL A 179 16.12 7.41 9.05
CA VAL A 179 16.75 8.72 9.33
C VAL A 179 18.15 8.86 8.71
N ASN A 180 18.94 7.79 8.74
CA ASN A 180 20.33 7.83 8.27
C ASN A 180 20.48 7.62 6.75
N ALA A 181 19.50 7.02 6.09
CA ALA A 181 19.58 6.69 4.67
C ALA A 181 19.56 7.95 3.76
N PRO A 182 20.18 7.89 2.57
CA PRO A 182 20.08 8.97 1.59
C PRO A 182 18.62 9.13 1.12
N ALA A 183 18.19 10.38 0.87
CA ALA A 183 16.90 10.65 0.26
C ALA A 183 17.04 10.58 -1.27
N VAL A 184 16.26 9.71 -1.91
CA VAL A 184 16.32 9.46 -3.37
C VAL A 184 14.99 9.78 -4.04
N GLN A 185 13.87 9.52 -3.36
CA GLN A 185 12.53 9.78 -3.84
C GLN A 185 11.99 11.13 -3.33
N PRO A 186 11.08 11.79 -4.07
CA PRO A 186 10.47 13.05 -3.63
C PRO A 186 9.82 12.96 -2.23
N ALA A 187 9.23 11.81 -1.89
CA ALA A 187 8.59 11.59 -0.59
C ALA A 187 9.56 11.25 0.55
N ASP A 188 10.83 10.94 0.27
CA ASP A 188 11.77 10.45 1.28
C ASP A 188 12.05 11.47 2.39
N ALA A 189 12.09 12.76 2.07
CA ALA A 189 12.27 13.81 3.08
C ALA A 189 11.18 13.76 4.16
N LYS A 190 9.93 13.50 3.77
CA LYS A 190 8.80 13.33 4.69
C LYS A 190 8.99 12.07 5.55
N TYR A 191 9.36 10.95 4.95
CA TYR A 191 9.59 9.70 5.69
C TYR A 191 10.71 9.85 6.73
N LYS A 192 11.80 10.52 6.37
CA LYS A 192 12.90 10.81 7.31
C LYS A 192 12.44 11.66 8.50
N GLN A 193 11.62 12.68 8.24
CA GLN A 193 11.05 13.52 9.30
C GLN A 193 10.11 12.71 10.21
N GLN A 194 9.24 11.89 9.64
CA GLN A 194 8.33 11.01 10.38
C GLN A 194 9.10 10.02 11.26
N ALA A 195 10.13 9.38 10.71
CA ALA A 195 10.99 8.46 11.47
C ALA A 195 11.71 9.14 12.64
N ALA A 196 12.23 10.36 12.42
CA ALA A 196 12.89 11.13 13.48
C ALA A 196 11.92 11.55 14.59
N GLN A 197 10.66 11.84 14.26
CA GLN A 197 9.61 12.11 15.25
C GLN A 197 9.24 10.84 16.02
N ALA A 198 9.01 9.73 15.31
CA ALA A 198 8.66 8.44 15.91
C ALA A 198 9.71 8.00 16.94
N LEU A 199 11.00 8.14 16.64
CA LEU A 199 12.10 7.81 17.56
C LEU A 199 12.05 8.56 18.90
N ARG A 200 11.51 9.78 18.92
CA ARG A 200 11.39 10.57 20.16
C ARG A 200 10.26 10.07 21.05
N SER A 201 9.27 9.39 20.47
CA SER A 201 8.07 8.90 21.15
C SER A 201 8.08 7.41 21.51
N LEU A 202 9.14 6.67 21.15
CA LEU A 202 9.18 5.19 21.15
C LEU A 202 9.88 4.59 22.37
#